data_AF-A0A9D5TL55-F1
#
_entry.id   AF-A0A9D5TL55-F1
#
_cell.length_a   1.000
_cell.length_b   1.000
_cell.length_c   1.000
_cell.angle_alpha   90.00
_cell.angle_beta   90.00
_cell.angle_gamma   90.00
#
_symmetry.space_group_name_H-M   'P 1'
#
loop_
_entity.id
_entity.type
_entity.pdbx_description
1 polymer ?
#
loop_
_entity_poly.entity_id
_entity_poly.type
_entity_poly.pdbx_seq_one_letter_code
_entity_poly.pdbx_strand_id
1 'polypeptide(L)' 'FNDEDVEEYEDTDISDFSDAETVSDYAVDAIVWAVGAEIINGMDGNIAPTEPATRAQIAAMLERYLDL' A
#
# COMPACT_ATOMS: atom_id res chain seq x y z
N PHE A 1 2.85 12.81 2.76
CA PHE A 1 1.73 12.49 1.87
C PHE A 1 1.17 13.82 1.41
N ASN A 2 1.65 14.31 0.27
CA ASN A 2 1.07 15.47 -0.40
C ASN A 2 -0.02 14.94 -1.35
N ASP A 3 -1.10 15.69 -1.57
CA ASP A 3 -2.16 15.29 -2.52
C ASP A 3 -1.62 15.04 -3.94
N GLU A 4 -0.52 15.71 -4.32
CA GLU A 4 0.10 15.54 -5.64
C GLU A 4 0.76 14.17 -5.85
N ASP A 5 1.18 13.47 -4.79
CA ASP A 5 1.83 12.16 -4.91
C ASP A 5 0.81 11.04 -5.19
N VAL A 6 -0.45 11.24 -4.79
CA VAL A 6 -1.54 10.25 -4.89
C VAL A 6 -2.12 10.21 -6.31
N GLU A 7 -2.13 11.35 -7.00
CA GLU A 7 -2.68 11.49 -8.37
C GLU A 7 -1.93 10.64 -9.41
N GLU A 8 -0.65 10.33 -9.21
CA GLU A 8 0.12 9.50 -10.16
C GLU A 8 -0.32 8.03 -10.15
N TYR A 9 -0.87 7.56 -9.03
CA TYR A 9 -1.22 6.16 -8.80
C TYR A 9 -2.70 5.94 -8.47
N GLU A 10 -3.55 6.96 -8.67
CA GLU A 10 -4.98 6.96 -8.30
C GLU A 10 -5.76 5.79 -8.95
N ASP A 11 -5.32 5.34 -10.13
CA ASP A 11 -5.94 4.25 -10.89
C ASP A 11 -5.37 2.86 -10.54
N THR A 12 -4.59 2.74 -9.46
CA THR A 12 -4.05 1.45 -9.02
C THR A 12 -5.16 0.57 -8.48
N ASP A 13 -5.46 -0.52 -9.19
CA ASP A 13 -6.48 -1.46 -8.80
C ASP A 13 -6.00 -2.35 -7.63
N ILE A 14 -6.52 -2.08 -6.43
CA ILE A 14 -6.30 -2.90 -5.25
C ILE A 14 -7.39 -3.96 -5.06
N SER A 15 -8.38 -4.06 -5.95
CA SER A 15 -9.46 -5.05 -5.85
C SER A 15 -9.00 -6.49 -6.11
N ASP A 16 -7.82 -6.67 -6.68
CA ASP A 16 -7.15 -7.98 -6.82
C ASP A 16 -6.77 -8.60 -5.47
N PHE A 17 -6.69 -7.80 -4.40
CA PHE A 17 -6.40 -8.31 -3.06
C PHE A 17 -7.68 -8.77 -2.35
N SER A 18 -7.65 -9.96 -1.77
CA SER A 18 -8.86 -10.59 -1.19
C SER A 18 -9.37 -9.88 0.07
N ASP A 19 -8.56 -9.02 0.68
CA ASP A 19 -8.86 -8.25 1.88
C ASP A 19 -8.92 -6.74 1.63
N ALA A 20 -9.00 -6.30 0.36
CA ALA A 20 -9.15 -4.90 0.00
C ALA A 20 -10.37 -4.25 0.66
N GLU A 21 -11.48 -4.98 0.82
CA GLU A 21 -12.69 -4.52 1.52
C GLU A 21 -12.50 -4.30 3.03
N THR A 22 -11.40 -4.83 3.61
CA THR A 22 -11.08 -4.64 5.03
C THR A 22 -10.25 -3.37 5.29
N VAL A 23 -9.80 -2.71 4.21
CA VAL A 23 -9.12 -1.42 4.28
C VAL A 23 -10.11 -0.36 4.74
N SER A 24 -9.71 0.46 5.71
CA SER A 24 -10.55 1.58 6.16
C SER A 24 -10.50 2.71 5.14
N ASP A 25 -11.60 3.43 4.94
CA ASP A 25 -11.73 4.52 3.94
C ASP A 25 -10.56 5.52 3.96
N TYR A 26 -10.08 5.89 5.16
CA TYR A 26 -8.96 6.84 5.31
C TYR A 26 -7.60 6.29 4.83
N ALA A 27 -7.47 4.97 4.70
CA ALA A 27 -6.26 4.25 4.35
C ALA A 27 -6.29 3.73 2.90
N VAL A 28 -7.44 3.81 2.22
CA VAL A 28 -7.60 3.35 0.84
C VAL A 28 -6.61 4.10 -0.05
N ASP A 29 -6.63 5.43 -0.05
CA ASP A 29 -5.77 6.26 -0.90
C ASP A 29 -4.27 5.98 -0.65
N ALA A 30 -3.90 5.80 0.61
CA ALA A 30 -2.52 5.50 0.99
C ALA A 30 -2.07 4.11 0.52
N ILE A 31 -2.97 3.12 0.53
CA ILE A 31 -2.69 1.76 0.07
C ILE A 31 -2.67 1.69 -1.46
N VAL A 32 -3.62 2.34 -2.14
CA VAL A 32 -3.65 2.48 -3.60
C VAL A 32 -2.32 3.06 -4.08
N TRP A 33 -1.89 4.17 -3.49
CA TRP A 33 -0.59 4.77 -3.78
C TRP A 33 0.58 3.83 -3.49
N ALA A 34 0.60 3.19 -2.32
CA ALA A 34 1.71 2.32 -1.93
C ALA A 34 1.81 1.04 -2.78
N VAL A 35 0.69 0.54 -3.30
CA VAL A 35 0.67 -0.58 -4.26
C VAL A 35 1.15 -0.10 -5.63
N GLY A 36 0.66 1.06 -6.09
CA GLY A 36 1.04 1.63 -7.39
C GLY A 36 2.52 1.97 -7.48
N ALA A 37 3.08 2.50 -6.40
CA ALA A 37 4.51 2.79 -6.25
C ALA A 37 5.36 1.54 -5.94
N GLU A 38 4.79 0.33 -6.03
CA GLU A 38 5.44 -0.97 -5.75
C GLU A 38 6.06 -1.11 -4.34
N ILE A 39 5.71 -0.21 -3.41
CA ILE A 39 6.16 -0.25 -2.00
C ILE A 39 5.55 -1.48 -1.31
N ILE A 40 4.25 -1.71 -1.57
CA ILE A 40 3.46 -2.83 -1.06
C ILE A 40 3.09 -3.74 -2.23
N ASN A 41 3.58 -4.98 -2.20
CA ASN A 41 3.24 -6.01 -3.20
C ASN A 41 2.21 -7.03 -2.68
N GLY A 42 1.70 -6.82 -1.46
CA GLY A 42 0.90 -7.78 -0.72
C GLY A 42 1.68 -9.02 -0.25
N MET A 43 0.99 -9.86 0.53
CA MET A 43 1.49 -11.12 1.08
C MET A 43 0.40 -12.17 0.88
N ASP A 44 0.70 -13.21 0.08
CA ASP A 44 -0.23 -14.30 -0.23
C ASP A 44 -1.60 -13.85 -0.80
N GLY A 45 -1.62 -12.77 -1.58
CA GLY A 45 -2.84 -12.22 -2.20
C GLY A 45 -3.65 -11.27 -1.28
N ASN A 46 -3.08 -10.89 -0.14
CA ASN A 46 -3.67 -9.96 0.82
C ASN A 46 -2.75 -8.75 1.08
N ILE A 47 -3.32 -7.60 1.43
CA ILE A 47 -2.58 -6.40 1.88
C ILE A 47 -2.39 -6.42 3.40
N ALA A 48 -3.19 -7.23 4.10
CA ALA A 48 -3.23 -7.41 5.55
C ALA A 48 -3.29 -6.07 6.32
N PRO A 49 -4.24 -5.16 5.99
CA PRO A 49 -4.26 -3.80 6.53
C PRO A 49 -4.49 -3.73 8.05
N THR A 50 -5.04 -4.81 8.63
CA THR A 50 -5.31 -4.94 10.07
C THR A 50 -4.24 -5.73 10.82
N GLU A 51 -3.30 -6.37 10.11
CA GLU A 51 -2.24 -7.15 10.73
C GLU A 51 -1.06 -6.26 11.14
N PRO A 52 -0.40 -6.56 12.27
CA PRO A 52 0.78 -5.82 12.67
C PRO A 52 1.94 -6.09 11.71
N ALA A 53 2.41 -5.04 11.03
CA ALA A 53 3.61 -5.11 10.21
C ALA A 53 4.86 -5.38 11.07
N THR A 54 5.67 -6.34 10.66
CA THR A 54 6.96 -6.64 11.29
C THR A 54 7.98 -5.55 10.97
N ARG A 55 8.98 -5.37 11.84
CA ARG A 55 10.07 -4.40 11.62
C ARG A 55 10.81 -4.60 10.30
N ALA A 56 10.93 -5.85 9.85
CA ALA A 56 11.57 -6.18 8.58
C ALA A 56 10.71 -5.73 7.39
N GLN A 57 9.39 -5.92 7.45
CA GLN A 57 8.47 -5.42 6.43
C GLN A 57 8.49 -3.89 6.35
N ILE A 58 8.47 -3.21 7.50
CA ILE A 58 8.57 -1.74 7.54
C ILE A 58 9.91 -1.25 6.98
N ALA A 59 11.03 -1.92 7.30
CA ALA A 59 12.34 -1.54 6.76
C ALA A 59 12.41 -1.69 5.23
N ALA A 60 11.84 -2.75 4.68
CA ALA A 60 11.76 -2.94 3.23
C ALA A 60 10.85 -1.91 2.55
N MET A 61 9.71 -1.56 3.17
CA MET A 61 8.84 -0.50 2.66
C MET A 61 9.56 0.86 2.67
N LEU A 62 10.31 1.16 3.74
CA LEU A 62 11.09 2.40 3.85
C LEU A 62 12.25 2.46 2.86
N GLU A 63 12.93 1.35 2.58
CA GLU A 63 13.95 1.29 1.53
C GLU A 63 13.35 1.65 0.17
N ARG A 64 12.26 0.99 -0.23
CA ARG A 64 11.57 1.29 -1.49
C ARG A 64 11.08 2.73 -1.55
N TYR A 65 10.59 3.25 -0.43
CA TYR A 65 10.17 4.65 -0.34
C TYR A 65 11.32 5.64 -0.53
N LEU A 66 12.53 5.31 -0.07
CA LEU A 66 13.70 6.17 -0.26
C LEU A 66 14.30 6.08 -1.66
N ASP A 67 14.04 4.99 -2.38
CA ASP A 67 14.51 4.75 -3.75
C ASP A 67 13.54 5.28 -4.83
N LEU A 68 12.32 5.69 -4.46
CA LEU A 68 11.36 6.43 -5.31
C LEU A 68 11.84 7.86 -5.58
#